data_AF-A0A495WGH7-F1
#
_entry.id   AF-A0A495WGH7-F1
#
_cell.length_a   1.000
_cell.length_b   1.000
_cell.length_c   1.000
_cell.angle_alpha   90.00
_cell.angle_beta   90.00
_cell.angle_gamma   90.00
#
_symmetry.space_group_name_H-M   'P 1'
#
loop_
_entity.id
_entity.type
_entity.pdbx_description
1 polymer ?
#
loop_
_entity_poly.entity_id
_entity_poly.type
_entity_poly.pdbx_seq_one_letter_code
_entity_poly.pdbx_strand_id
1 'polypeptide(L)'
;MIRFSKILLYITIILLLFWLIPWGYGFIFSKPQKNPFILYSTVINDFAILENNGKGTERKDLKGKYYTESEFDSILPMFYYRQLIADERFPEEINGVALSPKIAQTENFIFRHQPSDVNCKKPGLYPLLESMSGRVDLKMPDDVFRINNNGIEFIDIKTNSIDEKKSRIYTDAMKKKGFCFPANIIAGNPTARKDYDEGYLITDRTGSLYHLKQVKGRPYFRKIEIPNGLKIKYIFPTEFKNRKYHAFLTDDKNDLYVLYTKTYELKKSGIPHFNPQKDEISIFGNIFDWTVSLSNPEENKIYALDAESLRLLKQIDLARLYPDIQQNNFPVRLTFTSLSDKYVFPRISM
;
A
#
# COMPACT_ATOMS: atom_id res chain seq x y z
N MET A 1 -6.70 53.99 8.53
CA MET A 1 -6.43 53.15 7.34
C MET A 1 -4.94 52.80 7.18
N ILE A 2 -4.02 53.77 7.15
CA ILE A 2 -2.57 53.51 6.97
C ILE A 2 -1.97 52.59 8.06
N ARG A 3 -2.32 52.78 9.34
CA ARG A 3 -1.83 51.93 10.43
C ARG A 3 -2.30 50.47 10.31
N PHE A 4 -3.55 50.27 9.92
CA PHE A 4 -4.11 48.94 9.69
C PHE A 4 -3.46 48.24 8.49
N SER A 5 -3.26 48.97 7.39
CA SER A 5 -2.54 48.47 6.21
C SER A 5 -1.10 48.07 6.53
N LYS A 6 -0.37 48.87 7.34
CA LYS A 6 0.98 48.53 7.80
C LYS A 6 1.01 47.27 8.67
N ILE A 7 0.05 47.11 9.59
CA ILE A 7 -0.05 45.90 10.43
C ILE A 7 -0.30 44.65 9.55
N LEU A 8 -1.25 44.74 8.61
CA LEU A 8 -1.54 43.64 7.68
C LEU A 8 -0.33 43.28 6.81
N LEU A 9 0.40 44.29 6.32
CA LEU A 9 1.63 44.09 5.57
C LEU A 9 2.69 43.36 6.40
N TYR A 10 2.95 43.79 7.64
CA TYR A 10 3.93 43.13 8.52
C TYR A 10 3.55 41.67 8.83
N ILE A 11 2.27 41.40 9.10
CA ILE A 11 1.79 40.02 9.31
C ILE A 11 2.02 39.17 8.05
N THR A 12 1.74 39.72 6.87
CA THR A 12 1.92 39.02 5.58
C THR A 12 3.39 38.71 5.32
N ILE A 13 4.28 39.68 5.58
CA ILE A 13 5.74 39.49 5.46
C ILE A 13 6.21 38.39 6.41
N ILE A 14 5.76 38.40 7.68
CA ILE A 14 6.13 37.37 8.66
C ILE A 14 5.69 35.97 8.20
N LEU A 15 4.45 35.83 7.72
CA LEU A 15 3.93 34.56 7.19
C LEU A 15 4.72 34.09 5.97
N LEU A 16 5.07 34.99 5.06
CA LEU A 16 5.92 34.69 3.91
C LEU A 16 7.32 34.24 4.33
N LEU A 17 7.92 34.86 5.34
CA LEU A 17 9.24 34.46 5.84
C LEU A 17 9.19 33.06 6.47
N PHE A 18 8.16 32.73 7.26
CA PHE A 18 7.99 31.38 7.83
C PHE A 18 7.73 30.29 6.78
N TRP A 19 7.31 30.66 5.57
CA TRP A 19 7.17 29.74 4.45
C TRP A 19 8.45 29.67 3.59
N LEU A 20 8.97 30.83 3.18
CA LEU A 20 10.06 30.95 2.22
C LEU A 20 11.44 30.65 2.81
N ILE A 21 11.71 30.99 4.08
CA ILE A 21 13.03 30.73 4.69
C ILE A 21 13.26 29.22 4.81
N PRO A 22 12.36 28.41 5.42
CA PRO A 22 12.58 26.97 5.51
C PRO A 22 12.61 26.30 4.14
N TRP A 23 11.75 26.75 3.21
CA TRP A 23 11.73 26.23 1.84
C TRP A 23 13.02 26.56 1.09
N GLY A 24 13.47 27.81 1.12
CA GLY A 24 14.70 28.27 0.46
C GLY A 24 15.96 27.67 1.06
N TYR A 25 16.02 27.53 2.39
CA TYR A 25 17.10 26.81 3.05
C TYR A 25 17.14 25.35 2.62
N GLY A 26 15.99 24.67 2.62
CA GLY A 26 15.88 23.31 2.10
C GLY A 26 16.30 23.22 0.64
N PHE A 27 15.98 24.21 -0.19
CA PHE A 27 16.37 24.23 -1.60
C PHE A 27 17.88 24.41 -1.79
N ILE A 28 18.51 25.33 -1.05
CA ILE A 28 19.94 25.66 -1.20
C ILE A 28 20.85 24.61 -0.52
N PHE A 29 20.43 24.09 0.64
CA PHE A 29 21.23 23.21 1.49
C PHE A 29 20.70 21.78 1.55
N SER A 30 19.79 21.40 0.64
CA SER A 30 19.33 20.01 0.51
C SER A 30 20.53 19.13 0.18
N LYS A 31 21.04 18.44 1.19
CA LYS A 31 21.86 17.26 0.95
C LYS A 31 20.91 16.20 0.39
N PRO A 32 21.31 15.45 -0.67
CA PRO A 32 20.53 14.30 -1.12
C PRO A 32 20.31 13.42 0.10
N GLN A 33 19.05 13.27 0.49
CA GLN A 33 18.69 12.46 1.65
C GLN A 33 19.17 11.04 1.35
N LYS A 34 20.09 10.54 2.18
CA LYS A 34 20.54 9.15 2.10
C LYS A 34 19.39 8.27 2.56
N ASN A 35 18.50 7.95 1.64
CA ASN A 35 17.47 6.94 1.82
C ASN A 35 18.02 5.64 1.22
N PRO A 36 18.72 4.82 2.02
CA PRO A 36 19.23 3.56 1.55
C PRO A 36 18.07 2.69 1.07
N PHE A 37 18.24 2.04 -0.07
CA PHE A 37 17.32 1.01 -0.50
C PHE A 37 17.79 -0.31 0.09
N ILE A 38 16.95 -0.91 0.94
CA ILE A 38 17.33 -2.09 1.71
C ILE A 38 16.32 -3.21 1.43
N LEU A 39 16.85 -4.39 1.13
CA LEU A 39 16.07 -5.62 0.92
C LEU A 39 16.68 -6.76 1.70
N TYR A 40 15.83 -7.63 2.24
CA TYR A 40 16.28 -8.90 2.80
C TYR A 40 16.71 -9.84 1.68
N SER A 41 17.82 -10.54 1.91
CA SER A 41 18.33 -11.56 1.00
C SER A 41 18.24 -12.92 1.68
N THR A 42 17.46 -13.80 1.08
CA THR A 42 17.41 -15.22 1.45
C THR A 42 18.74 -15.94 1.18
N VAL A 43 19.61 -15.42 0.30
CA VAL A 43 20.92 -16.02 -0.03
C VAL A 43 21.93 -15.82 1.11
N ILE A 44 22.01 -14.61 1.67
CA ILE A 44 22.94 -14.30 2.77
C ILE A 44 22.27 -14.33 4.15
N ASN A 45 20.95 -14.58 4.21
CA ASN A 45 20.10 -14.51 5.41
C ASN A 45 20.25 -13.17 6.17
N ASP A 46 20.44 -12.09 5.42
CA ASP A 46 20.70 -10.76 5.95
C ASP A 46 20.17 -9.66 5.01
N PHE A 47 20.11 -8.42 5.49
CA PHE A 47 19.73 -7.29 4.66
C PHE A 47 20.90 -6.82 3.77
N ALA A 48 20.59 -6.65 2.50
CA ALA A 48 21.41 -6.03 1.48
C ALA A 48 20.99 -4.56 1.32
N ILE A 49 21.98 -3.67 1.31
CA ILE A 49 21.83 -2.22 1.37
C ILE A 49 22.45 -1.63 0.10
N LEU A 50 21.65 -0.87 -0.63
CA LEU A 50 22.03 -0.09 -1.78
C LEU A 50 21.95 1.40 -1.41
N GLU A 51 23.09 2.08 -1.39
CA GLU A 51 23.19 3.49 -1.00
C GLU A 51 23.76 4.33 -2.13
N ASN A 52 23.20 5.52 -2.35
CA ASN A 52 23.79 6.49 -3.25
C ASN A 52 24.53 7.56 -2.43
N ASN A 53 25.85 7.62 -2.57
CA ASN A 53 26.71 8.57 -1.86
C ASN A 53 27.08 9.80 -2.72
N GLY A 54 26.35 10.05 -3.81
CA GLY A 54 26.56 11.19 -4.71
C GLY A 54 27.75 11.07 -5.67
N LYS A 55 28.74 10.23 -5.34
CA LYS A 55 29.86 9.85 -6.21
C LYS A 55 29.67 8.50 -6.92
N GLY A 56 28.67 7.73 -6.50
CA GLY A 56 28.41 6.38 -6.98
C GLY A 56 27.45 5.64 -6.07
N THR A 57 27.14 4.40 -6.45
CA THR A 57 26.24 3.52 -5.71
C THR A 57 27.07 2.49 -4.93
N GLU A 58 27.01 2.56 -3.61
CA GLU A 58 27.60 1.58 -2.71
C GLU A 58 26.62 0.43 -2.45
N ARG A 59 27.16 -0.78 -2.44
CA ARG A 59 26.43 -2.03 -2.26
C ARG A 59 27.08 -2.77 -1.12
N LYS A 60 26.36 -2.96 -0.01
CA LYS A 60 26.89 -3.62 1.18
C LYS A 60 25.83 -4.44 1.89
N ASP A 61 26.24 -5.33 2.78
CA ASP A 61 25.34 -5.97 3.74
C ASP A 61 25.41 -5.28 5.11
N LEU A 62 24.56 -5.71 6.04
CA LEU A 62 24.59 -5.21 7.42
C LEU A 62 25.87 -5.53 8.20
N LYS A 63 26.67 -6.52 7.77
CA LYS A 63 27.96 -6.85 8.38
C LYS A 63 29.08 -5.92 7.87
N GLY A 64 28.79 -5.06 6.90
CA GLY A 64 29.73 -4.12 6.32
C GLY A 64 30.57 -4.70 5.19
N LYS A 65 30.24 -5.89 4.67
CA LYS A 65 30.90 -6.42 3.46
C LYS A 65 30.40 -5.64 2.25
N TYR A 66 31.33 -5.13 1.44
CA TYR A 66 31.03 -4.49 0.17
C TYR A 66 30.95 -5.51 -0.96
N TYR A 67 30.07 -5.25 -1.92
CA TYR A 67 29.84 -6.09 -3.09
C TYR A 67 30.06 -5.27 -4.35
N THR A 68 30.60 -5.92 -5.38
CA THR A 68 30.49 -5.42 -6.75
C THR A 68 29.03 -5.46 -7.21
N GLU A 69 28.71 -4.79 -8.32
CA GLU A 69 27.37 -4.83 -8.90
C GLU A 69 26.90 -6.25 -9.22
N SER A 70 27.75 -7.01 -9.92
CA SER A 70 27.48 -8.41 -10.29
C SER A 70 27.24 -9.32 -9.09
N GLU A 71 28.03 -9.17 -8.02
CA GLU A 71 27.84 -9.94 -6.78
C GLU A 71 26.57 -9.53 -6.03
N PHE A 72 26.23 -8.23 -6.02
CA PHE A 72 25.03 -7.73 -5.36
C PHE A 72 23.75 -8.23 -6.04
N ASP A 73 23.76 -8.31 -7.36
CA ASP A 73 22.65 -8.89 -8.12
C ASP A 73 22.43 -10.35 -7.72
N SER A 74 23.52 -11.12 -7.54
CA SER A 74 23.48 -12.54 -7.16
C SER A 74 22.98 -12.77 -5.73
N ILE A 75 23.16 -11.84 -4.80
CA ILE A 75 22.59 -11.97 -3.44
C ILE A 75 21.11 -11.56 -3.39
N LEU A 76 20.60 -10.80 -4.37
CA LEU A 76 19.19 -10.43 -4.47
C LEU A 76 18.56 -10.97 -5.77
N PRO A 77 18.59 -12.29 -5.99
CA PRO A 77 18.28 -12.87 -7.30
C PRO A 77 16.83 -12.68 -7.72
N MET A 78 15.90 -12.65 -6.75
CA MET A 78 14.49 -12.39 -7.03
C MET A 78 14.27 -10.94 -7.47
N PHE A 79 15.00 -9.97 -6.92
CA PHE A 79 14.85 -8.57 -7.29
C PHE A 79 15.53 -8.28 -8.66
N TYR A 80 16.75 -8.78 -8.85
CA TYR A 80 17.56 -8.57 -10.06
C TYR A 80 17.40 -9.68 -11.11
N TYR A 81 16.30 -10.44 -11.08
CA TYR A 81 16.11 -11.62 -11.94
C TYR A 81 16.34 -11.32 -13.43
N ARG A 82 15.91 -10.14 -13.92
CA ARG A 82 16.10 -9.77 -15.33
C ARG A 82 17.57 -9.67 -15.72
N GLN A 83 18.37 -9.02 -14.86
CA GLN A 83 19.80 -8.85 -15.10
C GLN A 83 20.52 -10.20 -15.01
N LEU A 84 20.21 -10.99 -13.99
CA LEU A 84 20.80 -12.33 -13.83
C LEU A 84 20.44 -13.29 -14.98
N ILE A 85 19.23 -13.20 -15.55
CA ILE A 85 18.86 -14.00 -16.73
C ILE A 85 19.68 -13.56 -17.95
N ALA A 86 19.83 -12.25 -18.17
CA ALA A 86 20.60 -11.72 -19.28
C ALA A 86 22.09 -12.12 -19.20
N ASP A 87 22.62 -12.21 -17.97
CA ASP A 87 23.99 -12.61 -17.71
C ASP A 87 24.17 -14.15 -17.61
N GLU A 88 23.11 -14.94 -17.80
CA GLU A 88 23.11 -16.41 -17.61
C GLU A 88 23.54 -16.86 -16.20
N ARG A 89 23.29 -16.02 -15.19
CA ARG A 89 23.64 -16.23 -13.76
C ARG A 89 22.44 -16.41 -12.84
N PHE A 90 21.23 -16.55 -13.40
CA PHE A 90 20.03 -16.75 -12.58
C PHE A 90 20.09 -18.12 -11.89
N PRO A 91 19.95 -18.19 -10.55
CA PRO A 91 20.10 -19.45 -9.84
C PRO A 91 18.99 -20.44 -10.22
N GLU A 92 19.36 -21.70 -10.42
CA GLU A 92 18.42 -22.79 -10.67
C GLU A 92 17.68 -23.22 -9.39
N GLU A 93 18.28 -22.99 -8.22
CA GLU A 93 17.73 -23.37 -6.93
C GLU A 93 18.18 -22.41 -5.82
N ILE A 94 17.28 -22.09 -4.89
CA ILE A 94 17.62 -21.44 -3.61
C ILE A 94 16.90 -22.19 -2.49
N ASN A 95 17.64 -22.57 -1.44
CA ASN A 95 17.11 -23.25 -0.25
C ASN A 95 16.23 -24.48 -0.56
N GLY A 96 16.61 -25.33 -1.52
CA GLY A 96 15.81 -26.52 -1.89
C GLY A 96 14.65 -26.24 -2.84
N VAL A 97 14.42 -24.98 -3.24
CA VAL A 97 13.32 -24.59 -4.12
C VAL A 97 13.85 -24.33 -5.51
N ALA A 98 13.43 -25.15 -6.46
CA ALA A 98 13.73 -24.97 -7.88
C ALA A 98 13.13 -23.65 -8.39
N LEU A 99 13.97 -22.86 -9.05
CA LEU A 99 13.63 -21.55 -9.59
C LEU A 99 13.52 -21.60 -11.10
N SER A 100 12.71 -20.69 -11.62
CA SER A 100 12.66 -20.38 -13.03
C SER A 100 12.45 -18.89 -13.23
N PRO A 101 12.85 -18.32 -14.37
CA PRO A 101 12.55 -16.95 -14.75
C PRO A 101 11.06 -16.59 -14.58
N LYS A 102 10.18 -17.55 -14.90
CA LYS A 102 8.73 -17.40 -14.78
C LYS A 102 8.31 -17.22 -13.32
N ILE A 103 8.85 -18.04 -12.42
CA ILE A 103 8.57 -17.94 -10.98
C ILE A 103 8.96 -16.55 -10.48
N ALA A 104 10.17 -16.07 -10.77
CA ALA A 104 10.60 -14.73 -10.35
C ALA A 104 9.70 -13.62 -10.90
N GLN A 105 9.29 -13.72 -12.17
CA GLN A 105 8.42 -12.72 -12.78
C GLN A 105 7.01 -12.68 -12.17
N THR A 106 6.44 -13.84 -11.84
CA THR A 106 5.05 -13.92 -11.36
C THR A 106 4.90 -13.74 -9.87
N GLU A 107 5.89 -14.19 -9.10
CA GLU A 107 5.79 -14.29 -7.65
C GLU A 107 6.18 -13.01 -6.91
N ASN A 108 7.02 -12.20 -7.54
CA ASN A 108 7.40 -10.91 -7.00
C ASN A 108 6.20 -9.94 -7.00
N PHE A 109 6.01 -9.23 -5.89
CA PHE A 109 5.03 -8.17 -5.79
C PHE A 109 5.56 -6.99 -4.98
N ILE A 110 4.97 -5.83 -5.23
CA ILE A 110 5.24 -4.61 -4.49
C ILE A 110 3.90 -4.06 -4.01
N PHE A 111 3.81 -3.78 -2.73
CA PHE A 111 2.71 -3.04 -2.13
C PHE A 111 3.26 -1.75 -1.54
N ARG A 112 2.56 -0.65 -1.73
CA ARG A 112 2.87 0.63 -1.10
C ARG A 112 1.58 1.26 -0.63
N HIS A 113 1.64 1.86 0.56
CA HIS A 113 0.54 2.65 1.09
C HIS A 113 1.12 3.90 1.76
N GLN A 114 0.50 5.04 1.46
CA GLN A 114 0.79 6.30 2.14
C GLN A 114 -0.42 6.75 2.96
N PRO A 115 -0.19 7.48 4.08
CA PRO A 115 -1.29 8.02 4.89
C PRO A 115 -2.35 8.79 4.10
N SER A 116 -1.92 9.51 3.07
CA SER A 116 -2.81 10.27 2.19
C SER A 116 -3.83 9.43 1.42
N ASP A 117 -3.61 8.12 1.28
CA ASP A 117 -4.52 7.20 0.58
C ASP A 117 -5.78 6.87 1.39
N VAL A 118 -5.70 6.96 2.73
CA VAL A 118 -6.86 6.77 3.62
C VAL A 118 -7.38 8.08 4.20
N ASN A 119 -6.53 9.09 4.38
CA ASN A 119 -6.90 10.40 4.90
C ASN A 119 -7.47 11.32 3.80
N CYS A 120 -8.36 10.78 2.96
CA CYS A 120 -9.03 11.51 1.90
C CYS A 120 -10.53 11.20 1.89
N LYS A 121 -11.34 12.15 1.42
CA LYS A 121 -12.76 11.89 1.17
C LYS A 121 -12.93 11.06 -0.09
N LYS A 122 -13.57 9.90 0.04
CA LYS A 122 -13.97 9.07 -1.10
C LYS A 122 -15.35 9.50 -1.61
N PRO A 123 -15.59 9.48 -2.93
CA PRO A 123 -16.84 9.97 -3.54
C PRO A 123 -18.07 9.08 -3.24
N GLY A 124 -17.90 7.90 -2.63
CA GLY A 124 -19.00 7.00 -2.26
C GLY A 124 -19.69 6.30 -3.43
N LEU A 125 -19.12 6.40 -4.64
CA LEU A 125 -19.55 5.74 -5.87
C LEU A 125 -18.40 4.88 -6.38
N TYR A 126 -18.70 3.64 -6.75
CA TYR A 126 -17.69 2.62 -7.06
C TYR A 126 -18.05 1.89 -8.36
N PRO A 127 -17.14 1.78 -9.35
CA PRO A 127 -17.38 0.94 -10.52
C PRO A 127 -17.28 -0.54 -10.14
N LEU A 128 -18.17 -1.40 -10.63
CA LEU A 128 -18.04 -2.85 -10.50
C LEU A 128 -17.61 -3.47 -11.83
N LEU A 129 -16.33 -3.82 -11.93
CA LEU A 129 -15.74 -4.43 -13.12
C LEU A 129 -16.21 -5.89 -13.27
N GLU A 130 -16.24 -6.37 -14.51
CA GLU A 130 -16.52 -7.78 -14.82
C GLU A 130 -15.25 -8.62 -14.64
N SER A 131 -15.22 -9.44 -13.59
CA SER A 131 -14.06 -10.26 -13.24
C SER A 131 -13.80 -11.42 -14.21
N MET A 132 -14.81 -11.83 -15.01
CA MET A 132 -14.69 -12.86 -16.03
C MET A 132 -15.29 -12.41 -17.36
N SER A 133 -14.71 -11.37 -17.96
CA SER A 133 -15.18 -10.80 -19.23
C SER A 133 -14.86 -11.68 -20.44
N GLY A 134 -13.90 -12.62 -20.30
CA GLY A 134 -13.36 -13.40 -21.42
C GLY A 134 -12.45 -12.59 -22.35
N ARG A 135 -12.15 -11.34 -22.01
CA ARG A 135 -11.21 -10.47 -22.71
C ARG A 135 -9.95 -10.28 -21.87
N VAL A 136 -8.84 -9.95 -22.54
CA VAL A 136 -7.56 -9.63 -21.88
C VAL A 136 -7.68 -8.32 -21.11
N ASP A 137 -8.26 -7.30 -21.75
CA ASP A 137 -8.44 -5.99 -21.12
C ASP A 137 -9.75 -5.91 -20.34
N LEU A 138 -9.66 -5.32 -19.14
CA LEU A 138 -10.84 -4.96 -18.37
C LEU A 138 -11.49 -3.72 -18.98
N LYS A 139 -12.83 -3.68 -18.97
CA LYS A 139 -13.61 -2.54 -19.46
C LYS A 139 -14.27 -1.83 -18.27
N MET A 140 -14.17 -0.51 -18.23
CA MET A 140 -14.95 0.29 -17.28
C MET A 140 -16.46 0.06 -17.50
N PRO A 141 -17.23 -0.17 -16.43
CA PRO A 141 -18.68 -0.26 -16.53
C PRO A 141 -19.29 1.09 -16.90
N ASP A 142 -20.46 1.06 -17.55
CA ASP A 142 -21.27 2.26 -17.83
C ASP A 142 -22.08 2.71 -16.58
N ASP A 143 -22.01 1.94 -15.49
CA ASP A 143 -22.65 2.22 -14.21
C ASP A 143 -21.65 2.20 -13.03
N VAL A 144 -22.06 2.84 -11.93
CA VAL A 144 -21.38 2.80 -10.63
C VAL A 144 -22.36 2.38 -9.56
N PHE A 145 -21.88 1.75 -8.49
CA PHE A 145 -22.71 1.36 -7.36
C PHE A 145 -22.43 2.20 -6.12
N ARG A 146 -23.46 2.30 -5.26
CA ARG A 146 -23.36 2.71 -3.87
C ARG A 146 -24.14 1.73 -2.99
N ILE A 147 -23.80 1.68 -1.71
CA ILE A 147 -24.51 0.84 -0.74
C ILE A 147 -25.11 1.75 0.34
N ASN A 148 -26.42 1.67 0.53
CA ASN A 148 -27.16 2.43 1.53
C ASN A 148 -27.87 1.49 2.52
N ASN A 149 -28.76 2.03 3.35
CA ASN A 149 -29.48 1.25 4.37
C ASN A 149 -30.46 0.22 3.77
N ASN A 150 -30.92 0.43 2.54
CA ASN A 150 -31.97 -0.36 1.90
C ASN A 150 -31.40 -1.46 0.99
N GLY A 151 -30.23 -1.22 0.41
CA GLY A 151 -29.59 -2.14 -0.52
C GLY A 151 -28.38 -1.54 -1.23
N ILE A 152 -27.95 -2.25 -2.27
CA ILE A 152 -26.98 -1.77 -3.24
C ILE A 152 -27.72 -1.22 -4.46
N GLU A 153 -27.36 -0.02 -4.88
CA GLU A 153 -27.94 0.68 -6.02
C GLU A 153 -26.89 0.86 -7.11
N PHE A 154 -27.22 0.47 -8.34
CA PHE A 154 -26.42 0.74 -9.54
C PHE A 154 -27.01 1.95 -10.26
N ILE A 155 -26.15 2.94 -10.54
CA ILE A 155 -26.50 4.23 -11.13
C ILE A 155 -25.78 4.32 -12.48
N ASP A 156 -26.55 4.49 -13.55
CA ASP A 156 -26.01 4.74 -14.88
C ASP A 156 -25.29 6.10 -14.91
N ILE A 157 -24.05 6.11 -15.41
CA ILE A 157 -23.19 7.31 -15.39
C ILE A 157 -23.73 8.39 -16.32
N LYS A 158 -24.38 8.03 -17.43
CA LYS A 158 -24.84 8.97 -18.45
C LYS A 158 -26.17 9.60 -18.08
N THR A 159 -27.11 8.82 -17.58
CA THR A 159 -28.48 9.26 -17.29
C THR A 159 -28.69 9.62 -15.83
N ASN A 160 -27.76 9.25 -14.95
CA ASN A 160 -27.88 9.39 -13.49
C ASN A 160 -29.15 8.71 -12.92
N SER A 161 -29.63 7.66 -13.61
CA SER A 161 -30.80 6.88 -13.21
C SER A 161 -30.38 5.57 -12.53
N ILE A 162 -31.19 5.08 -11.59
CA ILE A 162 -30.96 3.80 -10.93
C ILE A 162 -31.42 2.65 -11.83
N ASP A 163 -30.57 1.65 -12.05
CA ASP A 163 -30.99 0.36 -12.62
C ASP A 163 -31.64 -0.49 -11.52
N GLU A 164 -32.96 -0.36 -11.38
CA GLU A 164 -33.75 -1.07 -10.37
C GLU A 164 -33.62 -2.60 -10.48
N LYS A 165 -33.50 -3.12 -11.70
CA LYS A 165 -33.43 -4.57 -11.93
C LYS A 165 -32.10 -5.12 -11.44
N LYS A 166 -30.98 -4.49 -11.83
CA LYS A 166 -29.63 -4.88 -11.39
C LYS A 166 -29.48 -4.69 -9.88
N SER A 167 -29.94 -3.56 -9.36
CA SER A 167 -29.91 -3.22 -7.93
C SER A 167 -30.65 -4.26 -7.07
N ARG A 168 -31.85 -4.69 -7.50
CA ARG A 168 -32.62 -5.74 -6.82
C ARG A 168 -31.90 -7.08 -6.83
N ILE A 169 -31.37 -7.51 -7.98
CA ILE A 169 -30.65 -8.79 -8.11
C ILE A 169 -29.47 -8.87 -7.13
N TYR A 170 -28.67 -7.81 -7.06
CA TYR A 170 -27.52 -7.76 -6.16
C TYR A 170 -27.94 -7.64 -4.70
N THR A 171 -28.94 -6.81 -4.38
CA THR A 171 -29.47 -6.67 -3.02
C THR A 171 -29.99 -8.00 -2.49
N ASP A 172 -30.76 -8.74 -3.30
CA ASP A 172 -31.31 -10.05 -2.92
C ASP A 172 -30.19 -11.08 -2.70
N ALA A 173 -29.15 -11.07 -3.56
CA ALA A 173 -27.98 -11.94 -3.41
C ALA A 173 -27.22 -11.66 -2.10
N MET A 174 -27.09 -10.39 -1.72
CA MET A 174 -26.44 -9.96 -0.47
C MET A 174 -27.27 -10.35 0.76
N LYS A 175 -28.58 -10.08 0.75
CA LYS A 175 -29.51 -10.47 1.83
C LYS A 175 -29.53 -11.99 2.04
N LYS A 176 -29.53 -12.76 0.95
CA LYS A 176 -29.49 -14.24 1.01
C LYS A 176 -28.23 -14.78 1.70
N LYS A 177 -27.14 -14.01 1.73
CA LYS A 177 -25.90 -14.35 2.43
C LYS A 177 -25.79 -13.72 3.82
N GLY A 178 -26.84 -13.07 4.31
CA GLY A 178 -26.90 -12.49 5.65
C GLY A 178 -26.26 -11.11 5.79
N PHE A 179 -26.05 -10.38 4.68
CA PHE A 179 -25.46 -9.04 4.74
C PHE A 179 -26.38 -8.03 5.44
N CYS A 180 -25.85 -7.34 6.46
CA CYS A 180 -26.57 -6.29 7.18
C CYS A 180 -26.22 -4.90 6.67
N PHE A 181 -27.10 -4.30 5.87
CA PHE A 181 -26.93 -2.94 5.35
C PHE A 181 -26.93 -1.87 6.47
N PRO A 182 -26.26 -0.71 6.26
CA PRO A 182 -25.40 -0.36 5.11
C PRO A 182 -24.00 -1.00 5.22
N ALA A 183 -23.16 -0.80 4.21
CA ALA A 183 -21.75 -1.17 4.29
C ALA A 183 -20.96 -0.17 5.14
N ASN A 184 -20.05 -0.66 5.99
CA ASN A 184 -19.13 0.16 6.77
C ASN A 184 -17.86 0.49 5.98
N ILE A 185 -17.27 -0.52 5.33
CA ILE A 185 -16.08 -0.38 4.48
C ILE A 185 -16.42 -0.92 3.09
N ILE A 186 -16.05 -0.18 2.06
CA ILE A 186 -16.08 -0.62 0.66
C ILE A 186 -14.68 -0.43 0.09
N ALA A 187 -13.98 -1.53 -0.15
CA ALA A 187 -12.61 -1.52 -0.61
C ALA A 187 -12.48 -2.34 -1.91
N GLY A 188 -12.07 -1.68 -2.98
CA GLY A 188 -11.78 -2.27 -4.28
C GLY A 188 -10.81 -1.37 -5.04
N ASN A 189 -10.20 -1.91 -6.10
CA ASN A 189 -9.37 -1.12 -7.00
C ASN A 189 -10.20 -0.72 -8.24
N PRO A 190 -10.62 0.55 -8.37
CA PRO A 190 -11.56 0.98 -9.39
C PRO A 190 -10.95 1.13 -10.80
N THR A 191 -9.69 0.74 -11.00
CA THR A 191 -9.00 0.88 -12.29
C THR A 191 -9.19 -0.33 -13.20
N ALA A 192 -9.33 -0.08 -14.50
CA ALA A 192 -9.31 -1.11 -15.54
C ALA A 192 -7.89 -1.44 -16.06
N ARG A 193 -6.85 -0.77 -15.54
CA ARG A 193 -5.44 -0.96 -15.97
C ARG A 193 -4.75 -2.20 -15.39
N LYS A 194 -5.47 -2.99 -14.60
CA LYS A 194 -4.97 -4.18 -13.92
C LYS A 194 -5.20 -5.42 -14.79
N ASP A 195 -4.34 -6.44 -14.62
CA ASP A 195 -4.39 -7.68 -15.41
C ASP A 195 -5.66 -8.50 -15.15
N TYR A 196 -6.30 -8.31 -13.99
CA TYR A 196 -7.55 -8.96 -13.61
C TYR A 196 -8.24 -8.20 -12.48
N ASP A 197 -9.53 -8.49 -12.29
CA ASP A 197 -10.36 -7.90 -11.24
C ASP A 197 -10.87 -8.98 -10.27
N GLU A 198 -10.75 -8.74 -8.97
CA GLU A 198 -11.37 -9.54 -7.90
C GLU A 198 -12.42 -8.72 -7.13
N GLY A 199 -13.04 -7.74 -7.79
CA GLY A 199 -14.10 -6.90 -7.24
C GLY A 199 -13.72 -6.19 -5.94
N TYR A 200 -14.61 -6.34 -4.95
CA TYR A 200 -14.63 -5.56 -3.72
C TYR A 200 -14.68 -6.46 -2.50
N LEU A 201 -13.93 -6.07 -1.49
CA LEU A 201 -14.10 -6.53 -0.11
C LEU A 201 -14.91 -5.48 0.65
N ILE A 202 -16.00 -5.93 1.25
CA ILE A 202 -16.93 -5.04 1.93
C ILE A 202 -17.23 -5.56 3.33
N THR A 203 -17.37 -4.66 4.30
CA THR A 203 -17.89 -4.99 5.62
C THR A 203 -19.31 -4.48 5.77
N ASP A 204 -20.15 -5.27 6.42
CA ASP A 204 -21.52 -4.88 6.74
C ASP A 204 -21.57 -4.04 8.04
N ARG A 205 -22.76 -3.58 8.43
CA ARG A 205 -22.96 -2.78 9.65
C ARG A 205 -22.51 -3.50 10.92
N THR A 206 -22.53 -4.83 10.95
CA THR A 206 -22.10 -5.66 12.09
C THR A 206 -20.58 -5.88 12.14
N GLY A 207 -19.87 -5.52 11.07
CA GLY A 207 -18.43 -5.76 10.93
C GLY A 207 -18.09 -7.08 10.25
N SER A 208 -19.07 -7.85 9.76
CA SER A 208 -18.82 -9.09 9.02
C SER A 208 -18.22 -8.78 7.64
N LEU A 209 -17.23 -9.57 7.20
CA LEU A 209 -16.51 -9.38 5.94
C LEU A 209 -17.12 -10.20 4.79
N TYR A 210 -17.23 -9.59 3.62
CA TYR A 210 -17.74 -10.23 2.41
C TYR A 210 -16.91 -9.87 1.18
N HIS A 211 -16.88 -10.78 0.22
CA HIS A 211 -16.32 -10.59 -1.11
C HIS A 211 -17.45 -10.46 -2.12
N LEU A 212 -17.52 -9.30 -2.78
CA LEU A 212 -18.44 -8.96 -3.85
C LEU A 212 -17.68 -8.84 -5.16
N LYS A 213 -18.09 -9.56 -6.20
CA LYS A 213 -17.61 -9.31 -7.57
C LYS A 213 -18.67 -9.63 -8.61
N GLN A 214 -18.44 -9.20 -9.85
CA GLN A 214 -19.28 -9.58 -10.97
C GLN A 214 -18.62 -10.70 -11.77
N VAL A 215 -19.36 -11.77 -12.02
CA VAL A 215 -18.89 -12.91 -12.81
C VAL A 215 -19.92 -13.25 -13.88
N LYS A 216 -19.56 -13.06 -15.14
CA LYS A 216 -20.41 -13.28 -16.32
C LYS A 216 -21.77 -12.57 -16.19
N GLY A 217 -21.73 -11.30 -15.77
CA GLY A 217 -22.91 -10.46 -15.57
C GLY A 217 -23.76 -10.78 -14.34
N ARG A 218 -23.30 -11.68 -13.46
CA ARG A 218 -24.04 -12.10 -12.26
C ARG A 218 -23.29 -11.72 -10.98
N PRO A 219 -24.01 -11.42 -9.87
CA PRO A 219 -23.37 -11.18 -8.59
C PRO A 219 -22.72 -12.47 -8.06
N TYR A 220 -21.42 -12.39 -7.76
CA TYR A 220 -20.77 -13.29 -6.83
C TYR A 220 -20.70 -12.60 -5.48
N PHE A 221 -21.24 -13.24 -4.44
CA PHE A 221 -21.24 -12.71 -3.10
C PHE A 221 -20.98 -13.81 -2.07
N ARG A 222 -19.91 -13.65 -1.29
CA ARG A 222 -19.44 -14.67 -0.34
C ARG A 222 -19.05 -14.03 0.99
N LYS A 223 -19.56 -14.59 2.10
CA LYS A 223 -19.09 -14.27 3.45
C LYS A 223 -17.70 -14.86 3.66
N ILE A 224 -16.83 -14.09 4.30
CA ILE A 224 -15.49 -14.49 4.71
C ILE A 224 -15.53 -14.63 6.22
N GLU A 225 -15.15 -15.81 6.72
CA GLU A 225 -15.01 -16.03 8.16
C GLU A 225 -13.77 -15.30 8.66
N ILE A 226 -13.95 -14.51 9.71
CA ILE A 226 -12.88 -13.75 10.36
C ILE A 226 -12.75 -14.22 11.82
N PRO A 227 -11.54 -14.16 12.42
CA PRO A 227 -11.35 -14.52 13.81
C PRO A 227 -12.31 -13.75 14.74
N ASN A 228 -12.84 -14.46 15.74
CA ASN A 228 -13.80 -13.88 16.70
C ASN A 228 -13.20 -12.64 17.38
N GLY A 229 -13.97 -11.55 17.39
CA GLY A 229 -13.57 -10.28 18.02
C GLY A 229 -12.66 -9.40 17.16
N LEU A 230 -12.24 -9.85 15.97
CA LEU A 230 -11.46 -9.02 15.05
C LEU A 230 -12.33 -7.90 14.47
N LYS A 231 -11.93 -6.64 14.68
CA LYS A 231 -12.62 -5.46 14.14
C LYS A 231 -11.79 -4.86 13.01
N ILE A 232 -12.17 -5.15 11.78
CA ILE A 232 -11.49 -4.62 10.60
C ILE A 232 -11.68 -3.11 10.51
N LYS A 233 -10.58 -2.37 10.34
CA LYS A 233 -10.55 -0.91 10.19
C LYS A 233 -10.18 -0.47 8.78
N TYR A 234 -9.17 -1.10 8.17
CA TYR A 234 -8.77 -0.82 6.79
C TYR A 234 -8.62 -2.10 5.98
N ILE A 235 -8.95 -2.02 4.69
CA ILE A 235 -8.79 -3.10 3.72
C ILE A 235 -8.07 -2.52 2.50
N PHE A 236 -7.01 -3.20 2.07
CA PHE A 236 -6.18 -2.88 0.93
C PHE A 236 -6.23 -4.05 -0.07
N PRO A 237 -7.19 -4.03 -1.01
CA PRO A 237 -7.29 -5.05 -2.05
C PRO A 237 -6.00 -5.12 -2.87
N THR A 238 -5.62 -6.34 -3.24
CA THR A 238 -4.41 -6.61 -4.02
C THR A 238 -4.76 -7.39 -5.29
N GLU A 239 -4.17 -6.98 -6.41
CA GLU A 239 -4.25 -7.70 -7.69
C GLU A 239 -2.86 -8.04 -8.24
N PHE A 240 -2.05 -8.69 -7.40
CA PHE A 240 -0.70 -9.10 -7.79
C PHE A 240 -0.74 -10.27 -8.79
N LYS A 241 0.27 -10.35 -9.67
CA LYS A 241 0.35 -11.39 -10.71
C LYS A 241 0.29 -12.82 -10.17
N ASN A 242 0.81 -13.06 -8.95
CA ASN A 242 0.76 -14.37 -8.29
C ASN A 242 -0.63 -14.79 -7.82
N ARG A 243 -1.60 -13.86 -7.74
CA ARG A 243 -2.98 -14.10 -7.26
C ARG A 243 -3.05 -14.82 -5.90
N LYS A 244 -2.04 -14.67 -5.05
CA LYS A 244 -1.96 -15.35 -3.74
C LYS A 244 -2.83 -14.67 -2.69
N TYR A 245 -2.92 -13.35 -2.76
CA TYR A 245 -3.56 -12.51 -1.75
C TYR A 245 -4.70 -11.71 -2.37
N HIS A 246 -5.86 -11.72 -1.71
CA HIS A 246 -6.98 -10.84 -2.06
C HIS A 246 -6.77 -9.43 -1.50
N ALA A 247 -6.21 -9.33 -0.30
CA ALA A 247 -5.99 -8.06 0.36
C ALA A 247 -5.02 -8.15 1.53
N PHE A 248 -4.51 -6.99 1.91
CA PHE A 248 -4.02 -6.73 3.25
C PHE A 248 -5.07 -6.00 4.08
N LEU A 249 -5.12 -6.26 5.38
CA LEU A 249 -6.13 -5.70 6.28
C LEU A 249 -5.47 -5.22 7.56
N THR A 250 -6.03 -4.19 8.18
CA THR A 250 -5.68 -3.83 9.55
C THR A 250 -6.91 -3.83 10.43
N ASP A 251 -6.72 -4.17 11.70
CA ASP A 251 -7.76 -4.06 12.71
C ASP A 251 -7.72 -2.71 13.46
N ASP A 252 -8.55 -2.59 14.50
CA ASP A 252 -8.61 -1.42 15.38
C ASP A 252 -7.37 -1.27 16.27
N LYS A 253 -6.57 -2.33 16.41
CA LYS A 253 -5.27 -2.35 17.11
C LYS A 253 -4.10 -2.07 16.16
N ASN A 254 -4.36 -1.80 14.89
CA ASN A 254 -3.36 -1.59 13.84
C ASN A 254 -2.49 -2.84 13.58
N ASP A 255 -2.95 -4.04 13.91
CA ASP A 255 -2.28 -5.27 13.49
C ASP A 255 -2.51 -5.51 12.00
N LEU A 256 -1.47 -5.91 11.26
CA LEU A 256 -1.56 -6.19 9.82
C LEU A 256 -1.85 -7.68 9.56
N TYR A 257 -2.83 -7.95 8.71
CA TYR A 257 -3.28 -9.28 8.30
C TYR A 257 -3.25 -9.44 6.78
N VAL A 258 -3.12 -10.68 6.33
CA VAL A 258 -3.09 -11.08 4.92
C VAL A 258 -4.25 -12.02 4.64
N LEU A 259 -5.10 -11.66 3.67
CA LEU A 259 -6.23 -12.48 3.22
C LEU A 259 -5.84 -13.29 1.97
N TYR A 260 -5.84 -14.61 2.10
CA TYR A 260 -5.44 -15.52 1.03
C TYR A 260 -6.56 -15.78 0.02
N THR A 261 -6.23 -15.79 -1.27
CA THR A 261 -7.21 -15.94 -2.36
C THR A 261 -7.84 -17.32 -2.43
N LYS A 262 -7.05 -18.38 -2.27
CA LYS A 262 -7.54 -19.77 -2.42
C LYS A 262 -8.42 -20.21 -1.26
N THR A 263 -7.99 -19.93 -0.04
CA THR A 263 -8.62 -20.44 1.19
C THR A 263 -9.56 -19.45 1.84
N TYR A 264 -9.47 -18.16 1.51
CA TYR A 264 -10.08 -17.06 2.28
C TYR A 264 -9.60 -17.01 3.73
N GLU A 265 -8.47 -17.65 4.03
CA GLU A 265 -7.86 -17.61 5.35
C GLU A 265 -7.24 -16.23 5.60
N LEU A 266 -7.40 -15.74 6.83
CA LEU A 266 -6.82 -14.50 7.29
C LEU A 266 -5.68 -14.80 8.28
N LYS A 267 -4.45 -14.47 7.91
CA LYS A 267 -3.26 -14.68 8.76
C LYS A 267 -2.70 -13.35 9.25
N LYS A 268 -2.39 -13.25 10.55
CA LYS A 268 -1.68 -12.11 11.12
C LYS A 268 -0.22 -12.13 10.67
N SER A 269 0.31 -10.98 10.27
CA SER A 269 1.71 -10.82 9.93
C SER A 269 2.59 -10.63 11.17
N GLY A 270 3.88 -10.92 11.05
CA GLY A 270 4.85 -10.82 12.15
C GLY A 270 5.36 -9.40 12.44
N ILE A 271 4.88 -8.37 11.74
CA ILE A 271 5.24 -6.99 12.08
C ILE A 271 4.43 -6.49 13.30
N PRO A 272 4.93 -5.52 14.09
CA PRO A 272 4.28 -5.09 15.32
C PRO A 272 2.92 -4.41 15.06
N HIS A 273 2.93 -3.16 14.61
CA HIS A 273 1.73 -2.38 14.33
C HIS A 273 1.97 -1.50 13.10
N PHE A 274 0.92 -1.32 12.31
CA PHE A 274 0.91 -0.46 11.13
C PHE A 274 -0.39 0.33 11.15
N ASN A 275 -0.31 1.62 11.47
CA ASN A 275 -1.42 2.56 11.45
C ASN A 275 -1.49 3.26 10.08
N PRO A 276 -2.44 2.88 9.20
CA PRO A 276 -2.45 3.41 7.85
C PRO A 276 -2.71 4.92 7.77
N GLN A 277 -3.17 5.57 8.84
CA GLN A 277 -3.41 7.02 8.85
C GLN A 277 -2.16 7.85 9.15
N LYS A 278 -1.09 7.21 9.63
CA LYS A 278 0.13 7.88 10.08
C LYS A 278 1.38 7.32 9.42
N ASP A 279 1.39 6.01 9.18
CA ASP A 279 2.56 5.29 8.72
C ASP A 279 2.53 5.11 7.21
N GLU A 280 3.69 5.27 6.59
CA GLU A 280 3.98 4.78 5.25
C GLU A 280 4.50 3.34 5.34
N ILE A 281 4.00 2.48 4.47
CA ILE A 281 4.47 1.09 4.38
C ILE A 281 4.80 0.76 2.93
N SER A 282 5.93 0.08 2.73
CA SER A 282 6.30 -0.55 1.46
C SER A 282 6.66 -2.01 1.71
N ILE A 283 6.04 -2.93 0.97
CA ILE A 283 6.31 -4.37 1.04
C ILE A 283 6.84 -4.82 -0.31
N PHE A 284 8.04 -5.39 -0.31
CA PHE A 284 8.63 -6.11 -1.43
C PHE A 284 8.58 -7.59 -1.09
N GLY A 285 7.68 -8.33 -1.72
CA GLY A 285 7.51 -9.76 -1.45
C GLY A 285 7.94 -10.62 -2.63
N ASN A 286 8.52 -11.77 -2.33
CA ASN A 286 8.82 -12.83 -3.27
C ASN A 286 8.36 -14.19 -2.71
N ILE A 287 8.80 -15.32 -3.28
CA ILE A 287 8.38 -16.66 -2.81
C ILE A 287 8.97 -17.07 -1.45
N PHE A 288 10.09 -16.49 -1.06
CA PHE A 288 10.84 -16.84 0.15
C PHE A 288 10.57 -15.88 1.29
N ASP A 289 10.62 -14.58 1.00
CA ASP A 289 10.63 -13.54 2.02
C ASP A 289 9.91 -12.27 1.57
N TRP A 290 9.49 -11.49 2.56
CA TRP A 290 8.98 -10.14 2.37
C TRP A 290 9.88 -9.15 3.11
N THR A 291 10.34 -8.12 2.41
CA THR A 291 10.92 -6.94 3.05
C THR A 291 9.83 -5.88 3.25
N VAL A 292 9.58 -5.53 4.50
CA VAL A 292 8.58 -4.52 4.90
C VAL A 292 9.31 -3.30 5.46
N SER A 293 9.26 -2.19 4.74
CA SER A 293 9.68 -0.88 5.23
C SER A 293 8.49 -0.18 5.85
N LEU A 294 8.58 0.19 7.12
CA LEU A 294 7.58 0.95 7.85
C LEU A 294 8.20 2.26 8.32
N SER A 295 7.64 3.39 7.88
CA SER A 295 8.19 4.71 8.14
C SER A 295 7.10 5.65 8.64
N ASN A 296 7.39 6.36 9.72
CA ASN A 296 6.62 7.50 10.22
C ASN A 296 7.61 8.56 10.77
N PRO A 297 7.14 9.74 11.20
CA PRO A 297 8.03 10.78 11.69
C PRO A 297 8.90 10.41 12.90
N GLU A 298 8.54 9.38 13.67
CA GLU A 298 9.21 8.95 14.90
C GLU A 298 10.02 7.65 14.72
N GLU A 299 9.64 6.81 13.75
CA GLU A 299 10.13 5.46 13.58
C GLU A 299 10.33 5.14 12.10
N ASN A 300 11.52 4.63 11.76
CA ASN A 300 11.82 4.14 10.43
C ASN A 300 12.48 2.77 10.54
N LYS A 301 11.69 1.70 10.36
CA LYS A 301 12.11 0.32 10.58
C LYS A 301 11.91 -0.53 9.34
N ILE A 302 12.77 -1.52 9.19
CA ILE A 302 12.65 -2.52 8.15
C ILE A 302 12.56 -3.90 8.79
N TYR A 303 11.57 -4.67 8.37
CA TYR A 303 11.31 -6.03 8.81
C TYR A 303 11.47 -6.99 7.65
N ALA A 304 12.00 -8.17 7.93
CA ALA A 304 12.02 -9.31 7.03
C ALA A 304 11.03 -10.34 7.56
N LEU A 305 10.08 -10.78 6.74
CA LEU A 305 9.13 -11.83 7.08
C LEU A 305 9.35 -13.04 6.18
N ASP A 306 9.10 -14.23 6.70
CA ASP A 306 8.98 -15.44 5.91
C ASP A 306 7.69 -15.40 5.05
N ALA A 307 7.77 -15.73 3.76
CA ALA A 307 6.65 -15.53 2.84
C ALA A 307 5.47 -16.50 3.08
N GLU A 308 5.71 -17.66 3.70
CA GLU A 308 4.70 -18.69 3.96
C GLU A 308 4.04 -18.49 5.33
N SER A 309 4.85 -18.41 6.38
CA SER A 309 4.41 -18.31 7.77
C SER A 309 4.12 -16.87 8.21
N LEU A 310 4.61 -15.88 7.46
CA LEU A 310 4.57 -14.44 7.80
C LEU A 310 5.26 -14.10 9.12
N ARG A 311 6.08 -15.01 9.65
CA ARG A 311 6.83 -14.79 10.90
C ARG A 311 7.99 -13.84 10.67
N LEU A 312 8.32 -13.07 11.69
CA LEU A 312 9.46 -12.17 11.68
C LEU A 312 10.77 -12.98 11.64
N LEU A 313 11.55 -12.77 10.58
CA LEU A 313 12.89 -13.33 10.40
C LEU A 313 13.95 -12.40 10.99
N LYS A 314 13.89 -11.11 10.65
CA LYS A 314 14.87 -10.11 11.07
C LYS A 314 14.26 -8.71 11.08
N GLN A 315 14.84 -7.79 11.85
CA GLN A 315 14.46 -6.38 11.84
C GLN A 315 15.67 -5.48 11.98
N ILE A 316 15.57 -4.26 11.44
CA ILE A 316 16.52 -3.17 11.66
C ILE A 316 15.80 -1.85 11.91
N ASP A 317 16.48 -0.97 12.64
CA ASP A 317 16.07 0.40 12.92
C ASP A 317 16.99 1.34 12.15
N LEU A 318 16.43 2.05 11.17
CA LEU A 318 17.20 2.93 10.29
C LEU A 318 17.75 4.13 11.03
N ALA A 319 17.11 4.59 12.10
CA ALA A 319 17.63 5.69 12.92
C ALA A 319 18.97 5.32 13.57
N ARG A 320 19.20 4.04 13.87
CA ARG A 320 20.49 3.56 14.40
C ARG A 320 21.59 3.48 13.34
N LEU A 321 21.21 3.15 12.11
CA LEU A 321 22.15 3.02 10.99
C LEU A 321 22.51 4.39 10.38
N TYR A 322 21.55 5.32 10.40
CA TYR A 322 21.66 6.64 9.80
C TYR A 322 21.09 7.71 10.74
N PRO A 323 21.81 8.04 11.83
CA PRO A 323 21.37 9.06 12.79
C PRO A 323 21.28 10.47 12.18
N ASP A 324 21.96 10.69 11.05
CA ASP A 324 22.03 11.97 10.34
C ASP A 324 20.86 12.19 9.36
N ILE A 325 19.87 11.29 9.30
CA ILE A 325 18.62 11.55 8.55
C ILE A 325 17.88 12.66 9.30
N GLN A 326 18.13 13.89 8.87
CA GLN A 326 17.74 15.12 9.55
C GLN A 326 16.27 15.12 9.98
N GLN A 327 16.06 15.29 11.29
CA GLN A 327 14.89 16.02 11.77
C GLN A 327 15.07 17.49 11.39
N ASN A 328 14.00 18.12 10.90
CA ASN A 328 14.02 19.52 10.44
C ASN A 328 14.50 20.48 11.54
N ASN A 329 15.48 21.32 11.23
CA ASN A 329 16.11 22.27 12.17
C ASN A 329 15.38 23.62 12.32
N PHE A 330 14.13 23.76 11.85
CA PHE A 330 13.39 25.02 11.96
C PHE A 330 12.34 24.95 13.07
N PRO A 331 12.34 25.90 14.03
CA PRO A 331 11.45 25.89 15.19
C PRO A 331 9.98 26.19 14.85
N VAL A 332 9.74 26.82 13.69
CA VAL A 332 8.39 27.06 13.17
C VAL A 332 8.46 27.05 11.64
N ARG A 333 7.54 26.36 10.99
CA ARG A 333 7.41 26.34 9.53
C ARG A 333 5.96 26.41 9.12
N LEU A 334 5.67 27.23 8.11
CA LEU A 334 4.40 27.21 7.40
C LEU A 334 4.51 26.25 6.20
N THR A 335 3.60 25.29 6.10
CA THR A 335 3.49 24.38 4.94
C THR A 335 2.06 24.39 4.40
N PHE A 336 1.89 24.07 3.12
CA PHE A 336 0.57 23.99 2.49
C PHE A 336 0.20 22.58 2.04
N THR A 337 1.17 21.66 2.02
CA THR A 337 1.01 20.28 1.62
C THR A 337 1.58 19.36 2.69
N SER A 338 1.09 18.13 2.75
CA SER A 338 1.56 17.10 3.68
C SER A 338 1.55 15.75 3.02
N LEU A 339 2.42 14.85 3.47
CA LEU A 339 2.36 13.43 3.10
C LEU A 339 1.19 12.71 3.83
N SER A 340 0.63 13.34 4.86
CA SER A 340 -0.45 12.78 5.67
C SER A 340 -1.81 12.74 4.96
N ASP A 341 -2.07 13.63 4.00
CA ASP A 341 -3.37 13.79 3.34
C ASP A 341 -3.24 14.54 2.00
N LYS A 342 -4.35 14.66 1.27
CA LYS A 342 -4.40 15.25 -0.09
C LYS A 342 -4.92 16.70 -0.12
N TYR A 343 -5.00 17.38 1.02
CA TYR A 343 -5.57 18.72 1.12
C TYR A 343 -4.50 19.81 1.12
N VAL A 344 -4.82 20.92 0.44
CA VAL A 344 -3.99 22.12 0.41
C VAL A 344 -4.57 23.17 1.37
N PHE A 345 -3.91 23.39 2.50
CA PHE A 345 -4.28 24.41 3.49
C PHE A 345 -3.09 24.76 4.40
N PRO A 346 -3.03 25.97 4.97
CA PRO A 346 -1.90 26.40 5.79
C PRO A 346 -1.77 25.55 7.06
N ARG A 347 -0.57 25.04 7.32
CA ARG A 347 -0.22 24.25 8.50
C ARG A 347 1.02 24.82 9.15
N ILE A 348 0.96 24.97 10.46
CA ILE A 348 2.10 25.38 11.27
C ILE A 348 2.66 24.14 11.94
N SER A 349 3.89 23.77 11.60
CA SER A 349 4.68 22.75 12.31
C SER A 349 5.68 23.47 13.22
N MET A 350 5.75 23.07 14.49
CA MET A 350 6.75 23.52 15.47
C MET A 350 7.72 22.40 15.78
#